data_AF-A0A482W6B6-F1
#
_entry.id   AF-A0A482W6B6-F1
#
_cell.length_a   1.000
_cell.length_b   1.000
_cell.length_c   1.000
_cell.angle_alpha   90.00
_cell.angle_beta   90.00
_cell.angle_gamma   90.00
#
_symmetry.space_group_name_H-M   'P 1'
#
loop_
_entity.id
_entity.type
_entity.pdbx_description
1 polymer ?
#
loop_
_entity_poly.entity_id
_entity_poly.type
_entity_poly.pdbx_seq_one_letter_code
_entity_poly.pdbx_strand_id
1 'polypeptide(L)' 'PLGRIIQLHPDEDNIVKVVSIQISKGVLKRCVSKLCALPLDKEDNEKTSQI' A
#
# COMPACT_ATOMS: atom_id res chain seq x y z
N PRO A 1 -6.90 6.26 -13.59
CA PRO A 1 -5.54 6.48 -13.06
C PRO A 1 -5.14 5.43 -12.00
N LEU A 2 -4.03 4.74 -12.24
CA LEU A 2 -3.46 3.75 -11.32
C LEU A 2 -2.56 4.46 -10.28
N GLY A 3 -2.43 3.86 -9.10
CA GLY A 3 -1.57 4.36 -8.03
C GLY A 3 -1.04 3.22 -7.18
N ARG A 4 0.15 3.39 -6.61
CA ARG A 4 0.79 2.38 -5.76
C ARG A 4 0.52 2.70 -4.30
N ILE A 5 0.11 1.70 -3.53
CA ILE A 5 -0.09 1.85 -2.09
C ILE A 5 1.29 1.93 -1.44
N ILE A 6 1.49 2.97 -0.63
CA ILE A 6 2.75 3.19 0.10
C ILE A 6 2.58 3.03 1.61
N GLN A 7 1.35 3.13 2.12
CA GLN A 7 1.05 2.97 3.55
C GLN A 7 -0.41 2.56 3.75
N LEU A 8 -0.63 1.62 4.67
CA LEU A 8 -1.95 1.26 5.17
C LEU A 8 -2.19 1.99 6.50
N HIS A 9 -3.38 2.56 6.68
CA HIS A 9 -3.81 3.18 7.94
C HIS A 9 -4.87 2.27 8.56
N PRO A 10 -4.49 1.37 9.50
CA PRO A 10 -5.44 0.55 10.22
C PRO A 10 -6.29 1.42 11.15
N ASP A 11 -7.55 1.03 11.30
CA ASP A 11 -8.53 1.63 12.21
C ASP A 11 -8.72 0.70 13.43
N GLU A 12 -9.40 1.16 14.48
CA GLU A 12 -9.57 0.37 15.73
C GLU A 12 -10.18 -1.03 15.51
N ASP A 13 -10.99 -1.17 14.45
CA ASP A 13 -11.63 -2.44 14.08
C ASP A 13 -10.69 -3.43 13.34
N ASN A 14 -9.39 -3.14 13.19
CA ASN A 14 -8.43 -3.88 12.35
C ASN A 14 -8.82 -4.00 10.85
N ILE A 15 -9.87 -3.32 10.41
CA ILE A 15 -10.27 -3.22 9.01
C ILE A 15 -9.51 -2.05 8.39
N VAL A 16 -8.68 -2.33 7.38
CA VAL A 16 -7.99 -1.28 6.61
C VAL A 16 -9.02 -0.52 5.78
N LYS A 17 -9.41 0.66 6.27
CA LYS A 17 -10.34 1.56 5.56
C LYS A 17 -9.58 2.56 4.70
N VAL A 18 -8.44 3.07 5.17
CA VAL A 18 -7.73 4.19 4.54
C VAL A 18 -6.31 3.81 4.15
N VAL A 19 -5.89 4.22 2.95
CA VAL A 19 -4.53 4.00 2.44
C VAL A 19 -3.93 5.28 1.87
N SER A 20 -2.62 5.43 1.99
CA SER A 20 -1.85 6.43 1.23
C SER A 20 -1.45 5.82 -0.11
N ILE A 21 -1.81 6.50 -1.19
CA ILE A 21 -1.54 6.08 -2.57
C ILE A 21 -0.61 7.11 -3.21
N GLN A 22 0.54 6.63 -3.70
CA GLN A 22 1.40 7.39 -4.59
C GLN A 22 0.82 7.36 -6.00
N ILE A 23 0.55 8.55 -6.52
CA ILE A 23 0.19 8.80 -7.91
C ILE A 23 1.23 9.73 -8.54
N SER A 24 1.19 9.92 -9.86
CA SER A 24 2.13 10.80 -10.58
C SER A 24 2.12 12.25 -10.09
N LYS A 25 1.00 12.70 -9.50
CA LYS A 25 0.81 14.07 -8.99
C LYS A 25 1.12 14.22 -7.49
N GLY A 26 1.61 13.17 -6.82
CA GLY A 26 1.92 13.19 -5.38
C GLY A 26 1.24 12.07 -4.61
N VAL A 27 1.08 12.27 -3.29
CA VAL A 27 0.45 11.29 -2.39
C VAL A 27 -0.94 11.75 -2.01
N LEU A 28 -1.93 10.86 -2.11
CA LEU A 28 -3.30 11.11 -1.67
C LEU A 28 -3.77 10.01 -0.72
N LYS A 29 -4.57 10.37 0.29
CA LYS A 29 -5.27 9.42 1.15
C LYS A 29 -6.62 9.06 0.54
N ARG A 30 -6.93 7.76 0.45
CA ARG A 30 -8.23 7.29 -0.04
C ARG A 30 -8.79 6.19 0.84
N CYS A 31 -10.11 6.22 1.01
CA CYS A 31 -10.87 5.08 1.54
C CYS A 31 -11.01 4.01 0.45
N VAL A 32 -10.69 2.76 0.76
CA VAL A 32 -10.72 1.64 -0.19
C VAL A 32 -11.37 0.43 0.46
N SER A 33 -12.37 -0.15 -0.21
CA SER A 33 -13.09 -1.34 0.29
C SER A 33 -12.45 -2.66 -0.16
N LYS A 34 -11.60 -2.64 -1.20
CA LYS A 34 -10.92 -3.81 -1.76
C LYS A 34 -9.53 -3.43 -2.22
N LEU A 35 -8.54 -4.21 -1.81
CA LEU A 35 -7.15 -4.10 -2.23
C LEU A 35 -6.75 -5.35 -3.00
N CYS A 36 -6.09 -5.16 -4.14
CA CYS A 36 -5.50 -6.25 -4.89
C CYS A 36 -3.98 -6.07 -4.86
N ALA A 37 -3.25 -7.14 -4.55
CA ALA A 37 -1.82 -7.17 -4.79
C ALA A 37 -1.60 -7.13 -6.30
N LEU A 38 -0.91 -6.10 -6.78
CA LEU A 38 -0.46 -6.08 -8.16
C LEU A 38 0.74 -7.04 -8.24
N PRO A 39 0.73 -8.07 -9.10
CA PRO A 39 1.92 -8.86 -9.34
C PRO A 39 2.97 -7.94 -9.93
N LEU A 40 3.98 -7.62 -9.14
CA LEU A 40 5.23 -7.06 -9.63
C LEU A 40 6.10 -8.27 -9.93
N ASP A 41 6.61 -8.36 -11.16
CA ASP A 41 7.60 -9.39 -11.51
C ASP A 41 8.71 -9.35 -10.46
N LYS A 42 8.89 -10.47 -9.77
CA LYS A 42 9.75 -10.56 -8.60
C LYS A 42 11.20 -10.40 -9.04
N GLU A 43 11.79 -9.25 -8.72
CA GLU A 43 13.16 -9.24 -8.25
C GLU A 43 13.07 -9.21 -6.71
N ASP A 44 13.11 -10.40 -6.12
CA ASP A 44 13.18 -10.63 -4.68
C ASP A 44 14.35 -9.83 -4.08
N ASN A 45 14.07 -8.75 -3.34
CA ASN A 45 15.06 -8.10 -2.50
C ASN A 45 14.85 -8.56 -1.05
N GLU A 46 15.51 -9.67 -0.73
CA GLU A 46 15.83 -10.09 0.63
C GLU A 46 16.67 -9.00 1.33
N LYS A 47 16.07 -8.19 2.23
CA LYS A 47 16.66 -7.46 3.39
C LYS A 47 15.50 -7.10 4.36
N THR A 48 15.49 -7.32 5.68
CA THR A 48 16.49 -7.61 6.71
C THR A 48 15.80 -8.22 7.94
N SER A 49 16.20 -9.41 8.38
CA SER A 49 16.25 -9.76 9.81
C SER A 49 17.72 -9.72 10.21
N GLN A 50 18.08 -8.70 10.97
CA GLN A 50 19.31 -8.46 11.74
C GLN A 50 18.97 -7.15 12.46
N ILE A 51 18.77 -7.08 13.78
CA ILE A 51 19.63 -7.51 14.89
C ILE A 51 18.79 -8.07 16.03
#